data_AF-A0A7C7GJ73-F1
#
_entry.id   AF-A0A7C7GJ73-F1
#
_cell.length_a   1.000
_cell.length_b   1.000
_cell.length_c   1.000
_cell.angle_alpha   90.00
_cell.angle_beta   90.00
_cell.angle_gamma   90.00
#
_symmetry.space_group_name_H-M   'P 1'
#
loop_
_entity.id
_entity.type
_entity.pdbx_description
1 polymer ?
#
loop_
_entity_poly.entity_id
_entity_poly.type
_entity_poly.pdbx_seq_one_letter_code
_entity_poly.pdbx_strand_id
1 'polypeptide(L)'
;IASSQGDNTYAVYKREGENSYIGKFAIVDGNNIDGTSETDGIDVCNMYLGANFSQGIFVVQDGKNDVGNQNFKAVPWENIASAFNPSLDINPNWDLRKY
;
A
#
# COMPACT_ATOMS: atom_id res chain seq x y z
N ILE A 1 3.90 -5.02 -6.09
CA ILE A 1 2.48 -4.71 -5.83
C ILE A 1 1.92 -4.17 -7.13
N ALA A 2 0.68 -4.51 -7.49
CA ALA A 2 0.02 -4.03 -8.70
C ALA A 2 -1.37 -3.49 -8.39
N SER A 3 -1.72 -2.34 -8.96
CA SER A 3 -3.10 -1.83 -8.94
C SER A 3 -3.95 -2.66 -9.90
N SER A 4 -5.00 -3.28 -9.38
CA SER A 4 -6.06 -3.93 -10.15
C SER A 4 -7.23 -2.94 -10.23
N GLN A 5 -7.08 -1.95 -11.12
CA GLN A 5 -7.99 -0.81 -11.22
C GLN A 5 -9.45 -1.23 -11.45
N GLY A 6 -9.67 -2.30 -12.23
CA GLY A 6 -11.01 -2.77 -12.58
C GLY A 6 -11.84 -3.33 -11.42
N ASP A 7 -11.21 -3.71 -10.30
CA ASP A 7 -11.91 -4.21 -9.10
C ASP A 7 -11.52 -3.47 -7.81
N ASN A 8 -10.82 -2.34 -7.91
CA ASN A 8 -10.37 -1.50 -6.78
C ASN A 8 -9.54 -2.27 -5.73
N THR A 9 -8.68 -3.19 -6.19
CA THR A 9 -7.80 -3.97 -5.29
C THR A 9 -6.32 -3.85 -5.66
N TYR A 10 -5.46 -4.28 -4.74
CA TYR A 10 -4.01 -4.26 -4.87
C TYR A 10 -3.45 -5.67 -4.73
N ALA A 11 -2.92 -6.21 -5.82
CA ALA A 11 -2.34 -7.54 -5.84
C ALA A 11 -0.88 -7.52 -5.34
N VAL A 12 -0.55 -8.47 -4.48
CA VAL A 12 0.77 -8.64 -3.87
C VAL A 12 1.39 -9.93 -4.40
N TYR A 13 2.66 -9.85 -4.76
CA TYR A 13 3.47 -10.92 -5.32
C TYR A 13 4.80 -10.98 -4.60
N LYS A 14 5.45 -12.14 -4.59
CA LYS A 14 6.81 -12.27 -4.09
C LYS A 14 7.76 -11.38 -4.91
N ARG A 15 8.72 -10.76 -4.23
CA ARG A 15 9.78 -9.98 -4.89
C ARG A 15 10.78 -10.89 -5.62
N GLU A 16 11.08 -12.04 -5.04
CA GLU A 16 12.06 -13.01 -5.56
C GLU A 16 11.41 -14.06 -6.47
N GLY A 17 12.27 -14.80 -7.20
CA GLY A 17 11.88 -15.91 -8.05
C GLY A 17 10.97 -15.49 -9.21
N GLU A 18 9.92 -16.27 -9.46
CA GLU A 18 8.96 -16.06 -10.56
C GLU A 18 7.78 -15.15 -10.16
N ASN A 19 7.95 -14.31 -9.14
CA ASN A 19 6.94 -13.39 -8.65
C ASN A 19 5.59 -14.06 -8.33
N SER A 20 5.60 -15.19 -7.62
CA SER A 20 4.38 -15.90 -7.26
C SER A 20 3.40 -15.00 -6.52
N TYR A 21 2.12 -15.12 -6.84
CA TYR A 21 1.03 -14.39 -6.18
C TYR A 21 0.94 -14.77 -4.69
N ILE A 22 0.75 -13.76 -3.83
CA ILE A 22 0.60 -13.92 -2.38
C ILE A 22 -0.86 -13.70 -1.97
N GLY A 23 -1.51 -12.67 -2.51
CA GLY A 23 -2.86 -12.27 -2.14
C GLY A 23 -3.17 -10.87 -2.64
N LYS A 24 -4.32 -10.33 -2.25
CA LYS A 24 -4.72 -8.97 -2.57
C LYS A 24 -5.41 -8.30 -1.39
N PHE A 25 -5.35 -6.98 -1.34
CA PHE A 25 -6.04 -6.18 -0.35
C PHE A 25 -6.79 -5.02 -1.02
N ALA A 26 -7.70 -4.38 -0.29
CA ALA A 26 -8.38 -3.16 -0.69
C ALA A 26 -8.19 -2.12 0.42
N ILE A 27 -8.27 -0.84 0.05
CA ILE A 27 -8.33 0.26 1.01
C ILE A 27 -9.78 0.73 1.03
N VAL A 28 -10.42 0.47 2.16
CA VAL A 28 -11.84 0.76 2.40
C VAL A 28 -11.97 1.99 3.30
N ASP A 29 -13.17 2.53 3.38
CA ASP A 29 -13.48 3.69 4.22
C ASP A 29 -13.04 3.47 5.66
N GLY A 30 -12.27 4.43 6.17
CA GLY A 30 -11.97 4.57 7.58
C GLY A 30 -12.93 5.55 8.26
N ASN A 31 -12.64 5.89 9.52
CA ASN A 31 -13.49 6.81 10.26
C ASN A 31 -13.48 8.25 9.72
N ASN A 32 -12.38 8.68 9.09
CA ASN A 32 -12.16 10.07 8.69
C ASN A 32 -11.63 10.24 7.24
N ILE A 33 -11.24 9.13 6.60
CA ILE A 33 -10.65 9.12 5.26
C ILE A 33 -11.37 8.01 4.51
N ASP A 34 -11.83 8.33 3.31
CA ASP A 34 -12.47 7.42 2.37
C ASP A 34 -11.49 6.34 1.86
N GLY A 35 -12.07 5.27 1.31
CA GLY A 35 -11.33 4.24 0.61
C GLY A 35 -10.69 4.74 -0.68
N THR A 36 -10.30 3.80 -1.53
CA THR A 36 -9.72 4.11 -2.84
C THR A 36 -10.44 3.36 -3.94
N SER A 37 -10.68 4.03 -5.06
CA SER A 37 -11.21 3.41 -6.27
C SER A 37 -10.58 4.01 -7.52
N GLU A 38 -10.65 3.26 -8.63
CA GLU A 38 -10.11 3.65 -9.94
C GLU A 38 -8.63 4.06 -9.89
N THR A 39 -7.86 3.45 -8.98
CA THR A 39 -6.45 3.78 -8.75
C THR A 39 -5.58 3.55 -9.98
N ASP A 40 -4.96 4.63 -10.44
CA ASP A 40 -3.92 4.59 -11.47
C ASP A 40 -2.53 4.29 -10.85
N GLY A 41 -2.04 5.19 -10.00
CA GLY A 41 -0.67 5.19 -9.49
C GLY A 41 -0.54 4.70 -8.05
N ILE A 42 0.50 3.91 -7.79
CA ILE A 42 0.89 3.44 -6.46
C ILE A 42 2.40 3.55 -6.25
N ASP A 43 2.83 3.73 -5.01
CA ASP A 43 4.23 3.63 -4.60
C ASP A 43 4.36 3.06 -3.18
N VAL A 44 5.51 2.49 -2.86
CA VAL A 44 5.77 1.88 -1.55
C VAL A 44 7.19 2.16 -1.08
N CYS A 45 7.32 2.53 0.18
CA CYS A 45 8.59 2.77 0.83
C CYS A 45 8.62 2.07 2.18
N ASN A 46 9.69 1.33 2.46
CA ASN A 46 9.88 0.57 3.70
C ASN A 46 10.62 1.37 4.79
N MET A 47 11.12 2.57 4.49
CA MET A 47 11.93 3.35 5.43
C MET A 47 11.08 3.95 6.55
N TYR A 48 11.72 4.24 7.70
CA TYR A 48 11.12 5.06 8.75
C TYR A 48 10.87 6.48 8.25
N LEU A 49 9.61 6.92 8.24
CA LEU A 49 9.18 8.25 7.80
C LEU A 49 8.49 9.06 8.93
N GLY A 50 8.82 8.74 10.18
CA GLY A 50 8.21 9.34 11.37
C GLY A 50 7.23 8.41 12.08
N ALA A 51 6.69 8.86 13.21
CA ALA A 51 5.89 8.01 14.11
C ALA A 51 4.68 7.34 13.43
N ASN A 52 3.99 8.04 12.53
CA ASN A 52 2.81 7.51 11.83
C ASN A 52 3.16 6.52 10.70
N PHE A 53 4.42 6.49 10.25
CA PHE A 53 4.92 5.67 9.14
C PHE A 53 6.25 5.03 9.57
N SER A 54 6.24 4.45 10.77
CA SER A 54 7.45 3.96 11.43
C SER A 54 8.05 2.73 10.73
N GLN A 55 7.20 1.99 10.02
CA GLN A 55 7.55 0.77 9.30
C GLN A 55 7.33 0.90 7.78
N GLY A 56 7.29 2.14 7.29
CA GLY A 56 7.06 2.45 5.89
C GLY A 56 5.67 3.01 5.59
N ILE A 57 5.46 3.27 4.31
CA ILE A 57 4.26 3.87 3.75
C ILE A 57 3.92 3.19 2.42
N PHE A 58 2.62 2.99 2.19
CA PHE A 58 2.04 2.73 0.88
C PHE A 58 1.24 3.96 0.45
N VAL A 59 1.62 4.55 -0.67
CA VAL A 59 0.94 5.71 -1.26
C VAL A 59 0.15 5.25 -2.48
N VAL A 60 -1.07 5.73 -2.57
CA VAL A 60 -2.06 5.19 -3.50
C VAL A 60 -2.97 6.31 -3.96
N GLN A 61 -3.11 6.47 -5.28
CA GLN A 61 -4.02 7.46 -5.85
C GLN A 61 -5.47 6.98 -5.70
N ASP A 62 -6.38 7.92 -5.50
CA ASP A 62 -7.81 7.65 -5.56
C ASP A 62 -8.50 8.52 -6.61
N GLY A 63 -9.14 7.83 -7.55
CA GLY A 63 -9.85 8.41 -8.67
C GLY A 63 -11.21 9.00 -8.29
N LYS A 64 -11.81 8.55 -7.17
CA LYS A 64 -13.11 9.04 -6.68
C LYS A 64 -13.06 9.34 -5.19
N ASN A 65 -12.46 10.48 -4.89
CA ASN A 65 -12.37 10.98 -3.53
C ASN A 65 -13.73 11.57 -3.10
N ASP A 66 -14.26 11.12 -1.96
CA ASP A 66 -15.61 11.49 -1.48
C ASP A 66 -15.80 13.01 -1.34
N VAL A 67 -14.73 13.70 -0.95
CA VAL A 67 -14.74 15.16 -0.75
C VAL A 67 -13.64 15.82 -1.57
N GLY A 68 -14.05 16.41 -2.70
CA GLY A 68 -13.20 17.25 -3.54
C GLY A 68 -12.70 16.54 -4.81
N ASN A 69 -11.53 16.94 -5.29
CA ASN A 69 -10.89 16.32 -6.46
C ASN A 69 -10.13 15.06 -6.06
N GLN A 70 -9.65 14.32 -7.06
CA GLN A 70 -8.71 13.21 -6.88
C GLN A 70 -7.53 13.58 -5.98
N ASN A 71 -7.07 12.62 -5.18
CA ASN A 71 -5.97 12.81 -4.25
C ASN A 71 -5.16 11.51 -4.08
N PHE A 72 -4.31 11.47 -3.05
CA PHE A 72 -3.57 10.29 -2.65
C PHE A 72 -3.85 9.98 -1.18
N LYS A 73 -3.94 8.68 -0.88
CA LYS A 73 -4.02 8.16 0.49
C LYS A 73 -2.63 7.66 0.90
N ALA A 74 -2.34 7.79 2.20
CA ALA A 74 -1.11 7.34 2.82
C ALA A 74 -1.44 6.28 3.87
N VAL A 75 -1.02 5.04 3.62
CA VAL A 75 -1.32 3.90 4.49
C VAL A 75 -0.04 3.42 5.16
N PRO A 76 0.00 3.29 6.50
CA PRO A 76 1.12 2.65 7.18
C PRO A 76 1.32 1.22 6.67
N TRP A 77 2.54 0.86 6.28
CA TRP A 77 2.81 -0.45 5.66
C TRP A 77 2.45 -1.61 6.59
N GLU A 78 2.64 -1.45 7.90
CA GLU A 78 2.30 -2.44 8.91
C GLU A 78 0.82 -2.82 8.92
N ASN A 79 -0.08 -1.91 8.55
CA ASN A 79 -1.51 -2.20 8.46
C ASN A 79 -1.81 -3.15 7.30
N ILE A 80 -1.10 -2.99 6.17
CA ILE A 80 -1.23 -3.87 5.02
C ILE A 80 -0.58 -5.22 5.33
N ALA A 81 0.66 -5.20 5.85
CA ALA A 81 1.41 -6.43 6.13
C ALA A 81 0.69 -7.35 7.13
N SER A 82 0.11 -6.77 8.19
CA SER A 82 -0.63 -7.52 9.22
C SER A 82 -1.98 -8.07 8.75
N ALA A 83 -2.53 -7.57 7.64
CA ALA A 83 -3.78 -8.06 7.06
C ALA A 83 -3.63 -9.42 6.34
N PHE A 84 -2.41 -9.88 6.09
CA PHE A 84 -2.13 -11.18 5.46
C PHE A 84 -1.93 -12.28 6.49
N ASN A 85 -2.20 -13.53 6.10
CA ASN A 85 -1.92 -14.71 6.91
C ASN A 85 -1.13 -15.77 6.10
N PRO A 86 0.16 -16.00 6.38
CA PRO A 86 0.98 -15.27 7.35
C PRO A 86 1.16 -13.80 6.96
N SER A 87 1.49 -12.94 7.93
CA SER A 87 1.76 -11.52 7.66
C SER A 87 2.90 -11.34 6.66
N LEU A 88 2.84 -10.27 5.85
CA LEU A 88 3.92 -9.93 4.94
C LEU A 88 5.16 -9.48 5.70
N ASP A 89 6.33 -9.63 5.07
CA ASP A 89 7.59 -9.16 5.65
C ASP A 89 7.60 -7.63 5.80
N ILE A 90 8.05 -7.17 6.97
CA ILE A 90 8.35 -5.77 7.25
C ILE A 90 9.85 -5.65 7.44
N ASN A 91 10.52 -4.91 6.56
CA ASN A 91 11.96 -4.69 6.64
C ASN A 91 12.29 -3.19 6.60
N PRO A 92 12.34 -2.50 7.75
CA PRO A 92 12.66 -1.07 7.79
C PRO A 92 14.16 -0.77 7.68
N ASN A 93 15.01 -1.81 7.66
CA ASN A 93 16.46 -1.66 7.68
C ASN A 93 17.09 -1.59 6.29
N TRP A 94 16.32 -1.90 5.24
CA TRP A 94 16.79 -1.73 3.86
C TRP A 94 16.75 -0.25 3.48
N ASP A 95 17.93 0.33 3.30
CA ASP A 95 18.12 1.75 2.99
C ASP A 95 18.55 1.92 1.53
N LEU A 96 17.68 2.55 0.74
CA LEU A 96 17.91 2.88 -0.68
C LEU A 96 19.17 3.73 -0.89
N ARG A 97 19.62 4.47 0.12
CA ARG A 97 20.76 5.40 0.02
C ARG A 97 22.10 4.77 0.37
N LYS A 98 22.11 3.50 0.81
CA LYS A 98 23.35 2.77 1.17
C LYS A 98 23.95 1.97 0.01
N TYR A 99 23.35 2.05 -1.16
CA TYR A 99 23.78 1.44 -2.42
C TYR A 99 23.64 2.47 -3.54
#